data_AF-A0A926ZIL2-F1
#
_entry.id   AF-A0A926ZIL2-F1
#
_cell.length_a   1.000
_cell.length_b   1.000
_cell.length_c   1.000
_cell.angle_alpha   90.00
_cell.angle_beta   90.00
_cell.angle_gamma   90.00
#
_symmetry.space_group_name_H-M   'P 1'
#
loop_
_entity.id
_entity.type
_entity.pdbx_description
1 polymer ?
#
loop_
_entity_poly.entity_id
_entity_poly.type
_entity_poly.pdbx_seq_one_letter_code
_entity_poly.pdbx_strand_id
1 'polypeptide(L)'
;MLLKLLTFPVTGPLSGVVWIGEQLLERASAEVDDKENLHKQLLALQLAFDIGDISEEDFEIQEEELLLKIQAMEEEAEESE
;
A
#
# COMPACT_ATOMS: atom_id res chain seq x y z
N MET A 1 18.92 -17.41 -24.45
CA MET A 1 17.94 -16.33 -24.71
C MET A 1 16.93 -16.33 -23.56
N LEU A 2 17.17 -15.54 -22.51
CA LEU A 2 16.37 -15.53 -21.27
C LEU A 2 15.26 -14.47 -21.25
N LEU A 3 15.28 -13.52 -22.21
CA LEU A 3 14.30 -12.43 -22.32
C LEU A 3 12.90 -12.90 -22.75
N LYS A 4 12.74 -14.15 -23.17
CA LYS A 4 11.46 -14.69 -23.64
C LYS A 4 10.56 -15.21 -22.51
N LEU A 5 11.06 -15.20 -21.26
CA LEU A 5 10.27 -15.53 -20.08
C LEU A 5 9.61 -14.28 -19.45
N LEU A 6 10.03 -13.06 -19.82
CA LEU A 6 9.41 -11.81 -19.38
C LEU A 6 8.16 -11.42 -20.20
N THR A 7 7.85 -12.14 -21.28
CA THR A 7 6.71 -11.85 -22.16
C THR A 7 5.69 -12.99 -22.22
N PHE A 8 5.79 -13.99 -21.33
CA PHE A 8 4.72 -14.98 -21.15
C PHE A 8 3.59 -14.30 -20.36
N PRO A 9 2.30 -14.53 -20.71
CA PRO A 9 1.28 -13.52 -20.54
C PRO A 9 1.08 -13.21 -19.06
N VAL A 10 1.13 -11.92 -18.72
CA VAL A 10 0.73 -11.36 -17.43
C VAL A 10 -0.80 -11.45 -17.33
N THR A 11 -1.32 -12.67 -17.43
CA THR A 11 -2.73 -13.05 -17.28
C THR A 11 -2.86 -14.26 -16.33
N GLY A 12 -1.82 -14.54 -15.53
CA GLY A 12 -1.91 -15.33 -14.31
C GLY A 12 -2.10 -14.37 -13.13
N PRO A 13 -2.76 -14.78 -12.03
CA PRO A 13 -3.32 -13.83 -11.09
C PRO A 13 -2.20 -12.97 -10.50
N LEU A 14 -2.28 -11.65 -10.73
CA LEU A 14 -1.50 -10.61 -10.02
C LEU A 14 -1.82 -10.58 -8.51
N SER A 15 -2.50 -11.60 -8.00
CA SER A 15 -2.95 -11.76 -6.61
C SER A 15 -1.83 -12.22 -5.67
N GLY A 16 -0.58 -12.35 -6.13
CA GLY A 16 0.55 -12.79 -5.30
C GLY A 16 1.07 -11.73 -4.34
N VAL A 17 0.96 -10.43 -4.69
CA VAL A 17 1.42 -9.31 -3.86
C VAL A 17 0.32 -8.82 -2.91
N VAL A 18 -0.94 -8.96 -3.33
CA VAL A 18 -2.14 -8.66 -2.51
C VAL A 18 -2.16 -9.45 -1.19
N TRP A 19 -1.61 -10.67 -1.16
CA TRP A 19 -1.59 -11.51 0.04
C TRP A 19 -0.61 -11.05 1.14
N ILE A 20 0.49 -10.37 0.78
CA ILE A 20 1.51 -9.95 1.76
C ILE A 20 1.13 -8.62 2.43
N GLY A 21 0.41 -7.73 1.73
CA GLY A 21 -0.12 -6.49 2.31
C GLY A 21 -1.14 -6.73 3.43
N GLU A 22 -2.02 -7.73 3.26
CA GLU A 22 -3.05 -8.07 4.25
C GLU A 22 -2.44 -8.46 5.62
N GLN A 23 -1.31 -9.17 5.63
CA GLN A 23 -0.72 -9.67 6.88
C GLN A 23 0.11 -8.64 7.66
N LEU A 24 0.57 -7.56 7.01
CA LEU A 24 1.27 -6.47 7.68
C LEU A 24 0.28 -5.53 8.39
N LEU A 25 -0.90 -5.33 7.79
CA LEU A 25 -2.00 -4.50 8.32
C LEU A 25 -2.61 -5.07 9.61
N GLU A 26 -2.66 -6.40 9.76
CA GLU A 26 -3.34 -7.07 10.87
C GLU A 26 -2.61 -6.95 12.23
N ARG A 27 -1.31 -6.58 12.24
CA ARG A 27 -0.50 -6.54 13.48
C ARG A 27 -0.11 -5.13 13.94
N ALA A 28 -0.28 -4.10 13.12
CA ALA A 28 0.02 -2.72 13.50
C ALA A 28 -1.12 -2.04 14.29
N SER A 29 -2.30 -2.67 14.34
CA SER A 29 -3.59 -2.08 14.71
C SER A 29 -3.91 -2.09 16.21
N ALA A 30 -3.04 -2.60 17.08
CA ALA A 30 -3.48 -2.93 18.45
C ALA A 30 -3.56 -1.73 19.42
N GLU A 31 -2.78 -0.65 19.26
CA GLU A 31 -2.68 0.38 20.33
C GLU A 31 -2.38 1.83 19.89
N VAL A 32 -2.38 2.19 18.60
CA VAL A 32 -1.99 3.53 18.12
C VAL A 32 -3.10 4.17 17.28
N ASP A 33 -3.31 5.49 17.45
CA ASP A 33 -4.22 6.35 16.68
C ASP A 33 -4.29 5.95 15.20
N ASP A 34 -5.50 5.70 14.71
CA ASP A 34 -5.78 5.22 13.36
C ASP A 34 -5.15 6.14 12.28
N LYS A 35 -5.07 7.45 12.53
CA LYS A 35 -4.43 8.41 11.61
C LYS A 35 -2.91 8.25 11.60
N GLU A 36 -2.30 8.14 12.78
CA GLU A 36 -0.85 7.92 12.90
C GLU A 36 -0.45 6.59 12.25
N ASN A 37 -1.34 5.60 12.27
CA ASN A 37 -1.14 4.32 11.60
C ASN A 37 -1.07 4.47 10.07
N LEU A 38 -1.99 5.21 9.46
CA LEU A 38 -1.98 5.44 8.01
C LEU A 38 -0.72 6.17 7.53
N HIS A 39 -0.24 7.17 8.28
CA HIS A 39 1.02 7.86 7.94
C HIS A 39 2.24 6.92 8.05
N LYS A 40 2.26 6.01 9.02
CA LYS A 40 3.32 4.99 9.13
C LYS A 40 3.27 4.00 7.96
N GLN A 41 2.08 3.61 7.52
CA GLN A 41 1.91 2.75 6.35
C GLN A 41 2.43 3.43 5.09
N LEU A 42 2.14 4.72 4.89
CA LEU A 42 2.65 5.49 3.75
C LEU A 42 4.20 5.55 3.75
N LEU A 43 4.82 5.78 4.91
CA LEU A 43 6.28 5.78 5.03
C LEU A 43 6.90 4.40 4.76
N ALA A 44 6.24 3.33 5.20
CA ALA A 44 6.68 1.97 4.88
C ALA A 44 6.58 1.66 3.38
N LEU A 45 5.50 2.11 2.74
CA LEU A 45 5.30 1.99 1.30
C LEU A 45 6.39 2.73 0.50
N GLN A 46 6.71 3.97 0.90
CA GLN A 46 7.80 4.76 0.31
C GLN A 46 9.15 4.03 0.41
N LEU A 47 9.47 3.48 1.59
CA LEU A 47 10.72 2.75 1.79
C LEU A 47 10.79 1.49 0.92
N ALA A 48 9.69 0.77 0.78
CA ALA A 48 9.60 -0.41 -0.09
C ALA A 48 9.85 -0.05 -1.55
N PHE A 49 9.33 1.09 -2.02
CA PHE A 49 9.61 1.61 -3.36
C PHE A 49 11.08 2.03 -3.51
N ASP A 50 11.62 2.79 -2.55
CA ASP A 50 12.99 3.30 -2.59
C ASP A 50 14.05 2.19 -2.66
N ILE A 51 13.79 1.04 -2.01
CA ILE A 51 14.68 -0.13 -2.08
C ILE A 51 14.42 -1.04 -3.30
N GLY A 52 13.41 -0.72 -4.11
CA GLY A 52 13.01 -1.46 -5.31
C GLY A 52 12.27 -2.77 -5.02
N ASP A 53 11.63 -2.90 -3.87
CA ASP A 53 10.82 -4.08 -3.48
C ASP A 53 9.45 -4.09 -4.19
N ILE A 54 8.93 -2.90 -4.54
CA ILE A 54 7.69 -2.72 -5.30
C ILE A 54 7.93 -1.89 -6.57
N SER A 55 7.05 -2.03 -7.55
CA SER A 55 7.08 -1.23 -8.77
C SER A 55 6.50 0.17 -8.54
N GLU A 56 6.80 1.11 -9.44
CA GLU A 56 6.21 2.46 -9.43
C GLU A 56 4.67 2.40 -9.58
N GLU A 57 4.15 1.55 -10.46
CA GLU A 57 2.70 1.37 -10.64
C GLU A 57 2.03 0.84 -9.36
N ASP A 58 2.65 -0.16 -8.70
CA ASP A 58 2.13 -0.69 -7.43
C ASP A 58 2.22 0.32 -6.29
N PHE A 59 3.26 1.17 -6.29
CA PHE A 59 3.44 2.26 -5.33
C PHE A 59 2.35 3.31 -5.49
N GLU A 60 2.12 3.80 -6.72
CA GLU A 60 1.12 4.84 -7.02
C GLU A 60 -0.29 4.41 -6.62
N ILE A 61 -0.70 3.18 -6.94
CA ILE A 61 -2.03 2.65 -6.59
C ILE A 61 -2.21 2.61 -5.07
N GLN A 62 -1.23 2.07 -4.34
CA GLN A 62 -1.31 1.93 -2.89
C GLN A 62 -1.18 3.28 -2.17
N GLU A 63 -0.38 4.21 -2.69
CA GLU A 63 -0.24 5.57 -2.18
C GLU A 63 -1.57 6.31 -2.29
N GLU A 64 -2.23 6.26 -3.45
CA GLU A 64 -3.53 6.91 -3.66
C GLU A 64 -4.59 6.38 -2.68
N GLU A 65 -4.67 5.05 -2.50
CA GLU A 65 -5.60 4.43 -1.55
C GLU A 65 -5.35 4.88 -0.10
N LEU A 66 -4.09 5.01 0.32
CA LEU A 66 -3.72 5.49 1.66
C LEU A 66 -4.07 6.96 1.85
N LEU A 67 -3.78 7.81 0.86
CA LEU A 67 -4.08 9.23 0.90
C LEU A 67 -5.59 9.49 0.96
N LEU A 68 -6.41 8.74 0.19
CA LEU A 68 -7.86 8.85 0.25
C LEU A 68 -8.42 8.49 1.63
N LYS A 69 -7.86 7.48 2.31
CA LYS A 69 -8.26 7.12 3.68
C LYS A 69 -7.93 8.22 4.67
N ILE A 70 -6.74 8.82 4.55
CA ILE A 70 -6.33 9.95 5.40
C ILE A 70 -7.29 11.12 5.21
N GLN A 71 -7.59 11.47 3.95
CA GLN A 71 -8.52 12.56 3.64
C GLN A 71 -9.90 12.30 4.23
N ALA A 72 -10.47 11.11 4.08
CA ALA A 72 -11.78 10.77 4.63
C ALA A 72 -11.80 10.92 6.17
N MET A 73 -10.74 10.51 6.87
CA MET A 73 -10.62 10.68 8.31
C MET A 73 -10.50 12.15 8.72
N GLU A 74 -9.80 12.97 7.93
CA GLU A 74 -9.68 14.40 8.18
C GLU A 74 -11.03 15.11 8.00
N GLU A 75 -11.77 14.78 6.94
CA GLU A 75 -13.11 15.30 6.70
C GLU A 75 -14.08 14.92 7.84
N GLU A 76 -14.06 13.66 8.29
CA GLU A 76 -14.86 13.20 9.44
C GLU A 76 -14.51 13.93 10.74
N ALA A 77 -13.22 14.19 10.98
CA ALA A 77 -12.77 14.94 12.14
C ALA A 77 -13.26 16.40 12.08
N GLU A 78 -13.15 17.05 10.93
CA GLU A 78 -13.62 18.44 10.73
C GLU A 78 -15.14 18.57 10.86
N GLU A 79 -15.93 17.59 10.40
CA GLU A 79 -17.40 17.59 10.55
C GLU A 79 -17.85 17.33 12.00
N SER A 80 -16.98 16.74 12.83
CA SER A 80 -17.28 16.42 14.23
C SER A 80 -16.99 17.55 15.22
N GLU A 81 -16.40 18.66 14.77
CA GLU A 81 -16.14 19.90 15.54
C GLU A 81 -17.26 20.95 15.41
#